data_AF-A0A0F9N1T6-F1
#
_entry.id   AF-A0A0F9N1T6-F1
#
_cell.length_a   1.000
_cell.length_b   1.000
_cell.length_c   1.000
_cell.angle_alpha   90.00
_cell.angle_beta   90.00
_cell.angle_gamma   90.00
#
_symmetry.space_group_name_H-M   'P 1'
#
loop_
_entity.id
_entity.type
_entity.pdbx_description
1 polymer ?
#
loop_
_entity_poly.entity_id
_entity_poly.type
_entity_poly.pdbx_seq_one_letter_code
_entity_poly.pdbx_strand_id
1 'polypeptide(L)'
;MEDAEFFSLSQLFDSIGVIEKGIERIYHYLLINKRVDNLKEVCNQLNLSLKRGYKVCSVLSDLGLVQIYDRPMKIHLKTPPLDLWQDIIHQRIEDLQNQFQEKRNGCETALDGFLKKYKLDEQVSQEPVEFIKFDLGNLDESYHALLAQKECKIALGIRYINPLIEYIYKDRSKNITEETQDAIRSGMNRIKENLEKIEIKVIFHSEVIK
;
A
#
# COMPACT_ATOMS: atom_id res chain seq x y z
N MET A 1 -9.90 -23.35 -36.00
CA MET A 1 -8.68 -23.09 -36.79
C MET A 1 -8.61 -21.64 -37.29
N GLU A 2 -9.73 -20.93 -37.49
CA GLU A 2 -9.74 -19.49 -37.84
C GLU A 2 -9.12 -18.56 -36.77
N ASP A 3 -9.10 -18.96 -35.49
CA ASP A 3 -8.63 -18.07 -34.41
C ASP A 3 -7.11 -17.90 -34.32
N ALA A 4 -6.33 -18.86 -34.85
CA ALA A 4 -4.86 -18.82 -34.73
C ALA A 4 -4.22 -17.79 -35.66
N GLU A 5 -4.80 -17.56 -36.84
CA GLU A 5 -4.27 -16.66 -37.87
C GLU A 5 -4.29 -15.20 -37.39
N PHE A 6 -5.33 -14.81 -36.66
CA PHE A 6 -5.48 -13.43 -36.17
C PHE A 6 -4.93 -13.23 -34.76
N PHE A 7 -4.57 -14.30 -34.06
CA PHE A 7 -4.20 -14.26 -32.64
C PHE A 7 -3.12 -13.21 -32.34
N SER A 8 -2.04 -13.17 -33.13
CA SER A 8 -0.96 -12.20 -32.92
C SER A 8 -1.40 -10.75 -33.14
N LEU A 9 -2.30 -10.50 -34.10
CA LEU A 9 -2.84 -9.15 -34.32
C LEU A 9 -3.80 -8.76 -33.20
N SER A 10 -4.65 -9.67 -32.75
CA SER A 10 -5.54 -9.45 -31.61
C SER A 10 -4.72 -9.07 -30.37
N GLN A 11 -3.69 -9.85 -30.05
CA GLN A 11 -2.79 -9.54 -28.92
C GLN A 11 -2.14 -8.18 -29.05
N LEU A 12 -1.73 -7.78 -30.26
CA LEU A 12 -1.08 -6.50 -30.49
C LEU A 12 -2.04 -5.32 -30.27
N PHE A 13 -3.27 -5.40 -30.79
CA PHE A 13 -4.31 -4.39 -30.55
C PHE A 13 -4.75 -4.35 -29.07
N ASP A 14 -4.90 -5.51 -28.44
CA ASP A 14 -5.23 -5.60 -27.01
C ASP A 14 -4.13 -4.96 -26.14
N SER A 15 -2.86 -5.15 -26.50
CA SER A 15 -1.70 -4.58 -25.76
C SER A 15 -1.70 -3.05 -25.76
N ILE A 16 -2.25 -2.42 -26.80
CA ILE A 16 -2.42 -0.97 -26.89
C ILE A 16 -3.79 -0.50 -26.39
N GLY A 17 -4.64 -1.42 -25.91
CA GLY A 17 -5.96 -1.11 -25.35
C GLY A 17 -7.07 -0.89 -26.39
N VAL A 18 -6.89 -1.35 -27.63
CA VAL A 18 -7.86 -1.18 -28.71
C VAL A 18 -8.73 -2.42 -28.83
N ILE A 19 -10.00 -2.30 -28.42
CA ILE A 19 -10.97 -3.40 -28.43
C ILE A 19 -12.03 -3.11 -29.50
N GLU A 20 -11.71 -3.38 -30.76
CA GLU A 20 -12.69 -3.30 -31.85
C GLU A 20 -12.87 -4.61 -32.60
N LYS A 21 -14.10 -5.12 -32.58
CA LYS A 21 -14.43 -6.39 -33.21
C LYS A 21 -14.13 -6.38 -34.72
N GLY A 22 -13.26 -7.29 -35.17
CA GLY A 22 -12.91 -7.44 -36.58
C GLY A 22 -11.80 -6.50 -37.06
N ILE A 23 -11.16 -5.76 -36.14
CA ILE A 23 -10.00 -4.92 -36.47
C ILE A 23 -8.84 -5.76 -37.00
N GLU A 24 -8.61 -6.90 -36.38
CA GLU A 24 -7.59 -7.88 -36.74
C GLU A 24 -7.78 -8.40 -38.16
N ARG A 25 -9.04 -8.64 -38.56
CA ARG A 25 -9.39 -9.16 -39.90
C ARG A 25 -9.16 -8.13 -41.01
N ILE A 26 -9.61 -6.90 -40.78
CA ILE A 26 -9.44 -5.82 -41.77
C ILE A 26 -7.96 -5.43 -41.87
N TYR A 27 -7.26 -5.34 -40.74
CA TYR A 27 -5.83 -5.02 -40.75
C TYR A 27 -5.00 -6.15 -41.37
N HIS A 28 -5.32 -7.42 -41.10
CA HIS A 28 -4.73 -8.56 -41.79
C HIS A 28 -4.92 -8.48 -43.31
N TYR A 29 -6.14 -8.21 -43.77
CA TYR A 29 -6.43 -8.01 -45.19
C TYR A 29 -5.54 -6.92 -45.80
N LEU A 30 -5.36 -5.79 -45.10
CA LEU A 30 -4.49 -4.70 -45.53
C LEU A 30 -3.01 -5.07 -45.53
N LEU A 31 -2.53 -5.87 -44.58
CA LEU A 31 -1.15 -6.35 -44.56
C LEU A 31 -0.83 -7.21 -45.79
N ILE A 32 -1.78 -8.02 -46.25
CA ILE A 32 -1.63 -8.85 -47.45
C ILE A 32 -1.81 -8.02 -48.74
N ASN A 33 -2.92 -7.30 -48.85
CA ASN A 33 -3.36 -6.67 -50.10
C ASN A 33 -2.90 -5.22 -50.27
N LYS A 34 -2.32 -4.62 -49.22
CA LYS A 34 -1.81 -3.23 -49.13
C LYS A 34 -2.86 -2.13 -49.27
N ARG A 35 -4.03 -2.41 -49.82
CA ARG A 35 -5.14 -1.46 -49.96
C ARG A 35 -6.50 -2.14 -49.99
N VAL A 36 -7.54 -1.35 -49.73
CA VAL A 36 -8.95 -1.70 -49.92
C VAL A 36 -9.54 -0.71 -50.92
N ASP A 37 -9.90 -1.20 -52.10
CA ASP A 37 -10.55 -0.40 -53.16
C ASP A 37 -12.08 -0.32 -52.97
N ASN A 38 -12.69 -1.37 -52.41
CA ASN A 38 -14.13 -1.40 -52.10
C ASN A 38 -14.36 -2.00 -50.71
N LEU A 39 -14.60 -1.14 -49.72
CA LEU A 39 -14.83 -1.57 -48.33
C LEU A 39 -16.05 -2.47 -48.19
N LYS A 40 -17.10 -2.27 -49.00
CA LYS A 40 -18.32 -3.08 -48.92
C LYS A 40 -18.06 -4.54 -49.30
N GLU A 41 -17.27 -4.76 -50.35
CA GLU A 41 -16.89 -6.11 -50.79
C GLU A 41 -16.01 -6.79 -49.74
N VAL A 42 -15.01 -6.09 -49.21
CA VAL A 42 -14.12 -6.63 -48.17
C VAL A 42 -14.88 -6.96 -46.88
N CYS A 43 -15.79 -6.08 -46.44
CA CYS A 43 -16.62 -6.37 -45.28
C CYS A 43 -17.50 -7.61 -45.49
N ASN A 44 -18.09 -7.78 -46.67
CA ASN A 44 -18.88 -8.97 -46.99
C ASN A 44 -18.02 -10.25 -46.96
N GLN A 45 -16.80 -10.21 -47.51
CA GLN A 45 -15.85 -11.33 -47.48
C GLN A 45 -15.45 -11.72 -46.05
N LEU A 46 -15.25 -10.73 -45.18
CA LEU A 46 -14.83 -10.93 -43.79
C LEU A 46 -16.00 -11.21 -42.82
N ASN A 47 -17.23 -11.31 -43.35
CA ASN A 47 -18.46 -11.46 -42.58
C ASN A 47 -18.65 -10.34 -41.52
N LEU A 48 -18.39 -9.09 -41.93
CA LEU A 48 -18.54 -7.88 -41.13
C LEU A 48 -19.61 -6.96 -41.73
N SER A 49 -20.32 -6.21 -40.88
CA SER A 49 -21.21 -5.17 -41.39
C SER A 49 -20.42 -3.98 -41.91
N LEU A 50 -20.93 -3.31 -42.95
CA LEU A 50 -20.29 -2.13 -43.52
C LEU A 50 -20.09 -1.01 -42.47
N LYS A 51 -21.05 -0.82 -41.56
CA LYS A 51 -20.93 0.11 -40.43
C LYS A 51 -19.73 -0.24 -39.53
N ARG A 52 -19.48 -1.53 -39.29
CA ARG A 52 -18.31 -1.98 -38.53
C ARG A 52 -17.01 -1.72 -39.31
N GLY A 53 -17.01 -1.96 -40.61
CA GLY A 53 -15.89 -1.66 -41.50
C GLY A 53 -15.45 -0.20 -41.41
N TYR A 54 -16.40 0.74 -41.49
CA TYR A 54 -16.11 2.18 -41.34
C TYR A 54 -15.51 2.51 -39.97
N LYS A 55 -16.08 1.95 -38.90
CA LYS A 55 -15.57 2.15 -37.54
C LYS A 55 -14.12 1.66 -37.39
N VAL A 56 -13.83 0.46 -37.90
CA VAL A 56 -12.49 -0.12 -37.89
C VAL A 56 -11.52 0.73 -38.70
N CYS A 57 -11.89 1.17 -39.91
CA CYS A 57 -11.03 2.03 -40.73
C CYS A 57 -10.73 3.37 -40.05
N SER A 58 -11.73 3.96 -39.37
CA SER A 58 -11.53 5.17 -38.55
C SER A 58 -10.49 4.92 -37.47
N VAL A 59 -10.64 3.85 -36.67
CA VAL A 59 -9.69 3.52 -35.60
C VAL A 59 -8.29 3.27 -36.14
N LEU A 60 -8.15 2.53 -37.25
CA LEU A 60 -6.85 2.32 -37.89
C LEU A 60 -6.24 3.63 -38.41
N SER A 61 -7.07 4.58 -38.86
CA SER A 61 -6.62 5.89 -39.31
C SER A 61 -6.14 6.75 -38.13
N ASP A 62 -6.87 6.72 -37.02
CA ASP A 62 -6.54 7.42 -35.78
C ASP A 62 -5.23 6.89 -35.18
N LEU A 63 -4.98 5.58 -35.29
CA LEU A 63 -3.70 4.95 -34.93
C LEU A 63 -2.57 5.26 -35.92
N GLY A 64 -2.85 5.95 -37.03
CA GLY A 64 -1.84 6.23 -38.05
C GLY A 64 -1.39 5.01 -38.86
N LEU A 65 -2.12 3.90 -38.83
CA LEU A 65 -1.78 2.65 -39.53
C LEU A 65 -2.29 2.62 -40.98
N VAL A 66 -3.30 3.43 -41.29
CA VAL A 66 -3.86 3.54 -42.65
C VAL A 66 -4.02 5.00 -43.07
N GLN A 67 -4.22 5.20 -44.36
CA GLN A 67 -4.62 6.47 -44.95
C GLN A 67 -5.92 6.26 -45.74
N ILE A 68 -6.93 7.07 -45.41
CA ILE A 68 -8.23 7.06 -46.08
C ILE A 68 -8.26 8.20 -47.10
N TYR A 69 -8.64 7.88 -48.34
CA TYR A 69 -8.88 8.84 -49.41
C TYR A 69 -10.37 8.84 -49.73
N ASP A 70 -11.07 9.98 -49.70
CA ASP A 70 -12.54 9.99 -49.64
C ASP A 70 -13.28 9.74 -50.97
N ARG A 71 -12.62 9.86 -52.14
CA ARG A 71 -13.32 9.84 -53.45
C ARG A 71 -12.51 9.24 -54.61
N PRO A 72 -12.81 8.01 -55.06
CA PRO A 72 -13.61 7.00 -54.36
C PRO A 72 -12.94 6.60 -53.04
N MET A 73 -13.73 6.16 -52.04
CA MET A 73 -13.19 5.81 -50.74
C MET A 73 -12.20 4.65 -50.85
N LYS A 74 -10.90 4.93 -50.67
CA LYS A 74 -9.82 3.96 -50.69
C LYS A 74 -9.05 3.99 -49.40
N ILE A 75 -8.78 2.82 -48.83
CA ILE A 75 -7.96 2.70 -47.62
C ILE A 75 -6.62 2.10 -48.04
N HIS A 76 -5.54 2.82 -47.76
CA HIS A 76 -4.19 2.36 -48.03
C HIS A 76 -3.49 2.04 -46.72
N LEU A 77 -2.79 0.91 -46.66
CA LEU A 77 -1.87 0.62 -45.56
C LEU A 77 -0.73 1.63 -45.60
N LYS A 78 -0.44 2.27 -44.47
CA LYS A 78 0.76 3.11 -44.34
C LYS A 78 1.99 2.23 -44.18
N THR A 79 3.12 2.68 -44.72
CA THR A 79 4.36 1.92 -44.79
C THR A 79 5.56 2.75 -44.30
N PRO A 80 6.54 2.13 -43.62
CA PRO A 80 6.60 0.71 -43.27
C PRO A 80 5.75 0.39 -42.01
N PRO A 81 4.97 -0.72 -42.00
CA PRO A 81 4.13 -1.06 -40.85
C PRO A 81 4.91 -1.30 -39.56
N LEU A 82 6.14 -1.80 -39.65
CA LEU A 82 6.95 -2.10 -38.47
C LEU A 82 7.27 -0.84 -37.66
N ASP A 83 7.77 0.20 -38.33
CA ASP A 83 8.16 1.46 -37.67
C ASP A 83 6.94 2.11 -37.02
N LEU A 84 5.79 2.12 -37.71
CA LEU A 84 4.54 2.63 -37.15
C LEU A 84 4.12 1.88 -35.88
N TRP A 85 4.23 0.56 -35.88
CA TRP A 85 3.93 -0.24 -34.70
C TRP A 85 4.95 -0.03 -33.58
N GLN A 86 6.23 0.17 -33.90
CA GLN A 86 7.25 0.51 -32.91
C GLN A 86 6.93 1.85 -32.24
N ASP A 87 6.55 2.87 -33.01
CA ASP A 87 6.17 4.18 -32.49
C ASP A 87 4.94 4.08 -31.56
N ILE A 88 3.89 3.38 -31.98
CA ILE A 88 2.67 3.18 -31.18
C ILE A 88 3.00 2.46 -29.87
N ILE A 89 3.83 1.42 -29.93
CA ILE A 89 4.20 0.63 -28.74
C ILE A 89 5.07 1.46 -27.80
N HIS A 90 6.04 2.22 -28.31
CA HIS A 90 6.86 3.11 -27.49
C HIS A 90 6.01 4.17 -26.80
N GLN A 91 5.10 4.82 -27.52
CA GLN A 91 4.18 5.80 -26.94
C GLN A 91 3.32 5.15 -25.85
N ARG A 92 2.81 3.94 -26.07
CA ARG A 92 2.02 3.23 -25.06
C ARG A 92 2.84 2.89 -23.80
N ILE A 93 4.10 2.49 -23.97
CA ILE A 93 5.02 2.22 -22.85
C ILE A 93 5.23 3.50 -22.03
N GLU A 94 5.49 4.62 -22.70
CA GLU A 94 5.70 5.92 -22.06
C GLU A 94 4.43 6.38 -21.30
N ASP A 95 3.25 6.28 -21.92
CA ASP A 95 1.98 6.58 -21.27
C ASP A 95 1.76 5.75 -20.00
N LEU A 96 2.07 4.46 -20.05
CA LEU A 96 1.93 3.56 -18.90
C LEU A 96 2.92 3.92 -17.77
N GLN A 97 4.15 4.28 -18.12
CA GLN A 97 5.14 4.75 -17.15
C GLN A 97 4.69 6.05 -16.46
N ASN A 98 4.18 7.00 -17.23
CA ASN A 98 3.64 8.26 -16.71
C ASN A 98 2.45 8.02 -15.78
N GLN A 99 1.48 7.20 -16.20
CA GLN A 99 0.31 6.84 -15.37
C GLN A 99 0.72 6.14 -14.07
N PHE A 100 1.72 5.26 -14.13
CA PHE A 100 2.23 4.58 -12.94
C PHE A 100 2.88 5.59 -11.98
N GLN A 101 3.73 6.48 -12.50
CA GLN A 101 4.42 7.48 -11.70
C GLN A 101 3.44 8.47 -11.05
N GLU A 102 2.42 8.92 -11.78
CA GLU A 102 1.36 9.77 -11.24
C GLU A 102 0.60 9.09 -10.10
N LYS A 103 0.19 7.82 -10.29
CA LYS A 103 -0.50 7.06 -9.25
C LYS A 103 0.38 6.85 -8.03
N ARG A 104 1.66 6.52 -8.23
CA ARG A 104 2.63 6.36 -7.15
C ARG A 104 2.76 7.66 -6.34
N ASN A 105 2.99 8.79 -7.01
CA ASN A 105 3.09 10.10 -6.36
C ASN A 105 1.79 10.44 -5.60
N GLY A 106 0.63 10.10 -6.18
CA GLY A 106 -0.67 10.25 -5.53
C GLY A 106 -0.79 9.42 -4.24
N CYS A 107 -0.32 8.18 -4.23
CA CYS A 107 -0.29 7.33 -3.04
C CYS A 107 0.66 7.87 -1.96
N GLU A 108 1.88 8.26 -2.33
CA GLU A 108 2.85 8.84 -1.40
C GLU A 108 2.30 10.13 -0.78
N THR A 109 1.72 11.01 -1.60
CA THR A 109 1.10 12.26 -1.13
C THR A 109 -0.11 12.00 -0.22
N ALA A 110 -0.94 11.00 -0.55
CA ALA A 110 -2.10 10.62 0.26
C ALA A 110 -1.67 10.04 1.62
N LEU A 111 -0.60 9.23 1.65
CA LEU A 111 -0.05 8.70 2.88
C LEU A 111 0.52 9.82 3.76
N ASP A 112 1.33 10.71 3.20
CA ASP A 112 1.86 11.87 3.92
C ASP A 112 0.74 12.77 4.45
N GLY A 113 -0.30 13.00 3.64
CA GLY A 113 -1.48 13.74 4.05
C GLY A 113 -2.24 13.06 5.20
N PHE A 114 -2.37 11.75 5.15
CA PHE A 114 -2.97 10.94 6.23
C PHE A 114 -2.15 11.04 7.52
N LEU A 115 -0.84 10.78 7.46
CA LEU A 115 0.04 10.83 8.63
C LEU A 115 0.01 12.21 9.30
N LYS A 116 0.15 13.28 8.50
CA LYS A 116 0.09 14.67 8.99
C LYS A 116 -1.28 15.04 9.58
N LYS A 117 -2.37 14.68 8.89
CA LYS A 117 -3.74 15.01 9.33
C LYS A 117 -4.07 14.39 10.67
N TYR A 118 -3.63 13.15 10.89
CA TYR A 118 -3.91 12.41 12.11
C TYR A 118 -2.76 12.47 13.14
N LYS A 119 -1.69 13.23 12.85
CA LYS A 119 -0.50 13.35 13.71
C LYS A 119 0.02 11.98 14.14
N LEU A 120 0.16 11.09 13.16
CA LEU A 120 0.62 9.71 13.35
C LEU A 120 2.15 9.59 13.24
N ASP A 121 2.82 10.71 12.99
CA ASP A 121 4.27 10.84 13.08
C ASP A 121 4.67 10.60 14.55
N GLU A 122 5.08 9.37 14.84
CA GLU A 122 5.54 8.87 16.15
C GLU A 122 4.48 8.81 17.28
N GLN A 123 3.43 8.01 17.10
CA GLN A 123 2.68 7.49 18.25
C GLN A 123 3.41 6.29 18.85
N VAL A 124 4.29 6.56 19.82
CA VAL A 124 4.69 5.53 20.79
C VAL A 124 3.42 5.17 21.56
N SER A 125 2.85 4.00 21.28
CA SER A 125 1.77 3.43 22.10
C SER A 125 2.33 3.16 23.49
N GLN A 126 2.26 4.15 24.38
CA GLN A 126 2.39 3.92 25.81
C GLN A 126 1.04 3.40 26.28
N GLU A 127 0.93 2.08 26.42
CA GLU A 127 -0.13 1.50 27.24
C GLU A 127 -0.07 2.12 28.65
N PRO A 128 -1.21 2.44 29.28
CA PRO A 128 -1.22 3.12 30.57
C PRO A 128 -0.59 2.21 31.64
N VAL A 129 0.47 2.71 32.29
CA VAL A 129 1.05 2.08 33.46
C VAL A 129 0.24 2.52 34.69
N GLU A 130 -0.59 1.63 35.24
CA GLU A 130 -1.14 1.86 36.58
C GLU A 130 -0.03 1.66 37.62
N PHE A 131 0.30 2.74 38.33
CA PHE A 131 1.16 2.71 39.50
C PHE A 131 0.36 2.26 40.73
N ILE A 132 1.03 1.45 41.56
CA ILE A 132 0.60 0.91 42.86
C ILE A 132 -0.41 1.83 43.55
N LYS A 133 -1.67 1.38 43.64
CA LYS A 133 -2.69 1.99 44.46
C LYS A 133 -2.45 1.57 45.91
N PHE A 134 -1.88 2.48 46.71
CA PHE A 134 -1.73 2.25 48.15
C PHE A 134 -3.07 2.45 48.85
N ASP A 135 -3.75 1.35 49.17
CA ASP A 135 -4.88 1.31 50.10
C ASP A 135 -4.38 0.74 51.45
N LEU A 136 -4.60 1.47 52.54
CA LEU A 136 -4.23 1.05 53.89
C LEU A 136 -4.95 -0.24 54.32
N GLY A 137 -6.07 -0.58 53.68
CA GLY A 137 -6.82 -1.81 53.93
C GLY A 137 -6.41 -3.01 53.06
N ASN A 138 -5.65 -2.81 51.98
CA ASN A 138 -5.22 -3.90 51.11
C ASN A 138 -3.93 -3.54 50.34
N LEU A 139 -2.79 -3.98 50.88
CA LEU A 139 -1.44 -3.84 50.29
C LEU A 139 -1.18 -4.91 49.22
N ASP A 140 -2.07 -5.05 48.24
CA ASP A 140 -1.90 -6.02 47.16
C ASP A 140 -1.19 -5.36 45.97
N GLU A 141 -0.03 -5.88 45.61
CA GLU A 141 0.82 -5.39 44.52
C GLU A 141 0.63 -6.26 43.29
N SER A 142 -0.01 -5.71 42.25
CA SER A 142 -0.12 -6.38 40.94
C SER A 142 1.01 -5.91 40.03
N TYR A 143 1.89 -6.83 39.62
CA TYR A 143 2.96 -6.56 38.65
C TYR A 143 2.60 -7.14 37.29
N HIS A 144 2.63 -6.31 36.24
CA HIS A 144 2.41 -6.74 34.86
C HIS A 144 3.74 -6.79 34.09
N ALA A 145 3.90 -7.81 33.24
CA ALA A 145 5.07 -7.93 32.38
C ALA A 145 5.04 -6.87 31.27
N LEU A 146 6.11 -6.10 31.12
CA LEU A 146 6.29 -5.08 30.08
C LEU A 146 7.17 -5.63 28.96
N LEU A 147 6.69 -5.54 27.71
CA LEU A 147 7.48 -5.84 26.51
C LEU A 147 7.73 -4.54 25.74
N ALA A 148 8.98 -4.13 25.56
CA ALA A 148 9.34 -2.89 24.86
C ALA A 148 10.29 -3.17 23.67
N GLN A 149 10.06 -2.51 22.52
CA GLN A 149 10.78 -2.80 21.27
C GLN A 149 12.00 -1.90 20.96
N LYS A 150 12.16 -0.73 21.59
CA LYS A 150 13.27 0.20 21.25
C LYS A 150 13.96 0.82 22.47
N GLU A 151 13.30 1.74 23.18
CA GLU A 151 13.79 2.31 24.44
C GLU A 151 12.62 2.39 25.43
N CYS A 152 12.77 1.76 26.59
CA CYS A 152 11.88 1.97 27.72
C CYS A 152 12.63 2.77 28.79
N LYS A 153 12.18 3.98 29.07
CA LYS A 153 12.58 4.67 30.30
C LYS A 153 11.78 4.05 31.44
N ILE A 154 12.44 3.21 32.25
CA ILE A 154 11.81 2.54 33.40
C ILE A 154 11.20 3.57 34.38
N ALA A 155 11.70 4.81 34.40
CA ALA A 155 11.01 5.97 34.94
C ALA A 155 11.68 7.29 34.50
N LEU A 156 10.90 8.24 33.98
CA LEU A 156 11.06 9.66 34.35
C LEU A 156 9.98 9.90 35.39
N GLY A 157 10.21 9.42 36.61
CA GLY A 157 9.22 9.50 37.67
C GLY A 157 8.99 10.95 38.04
N ILE A 158 7.75 11.42 37.92
CA ILE A 158 7.29 12.54 38.75
C ILE A 158 7.48 12.06 40.19
N ARG A 159 8.31 12.76 40.96
CA ARG A 159 8.51 12.47 42.37
C ARG A 159 7.22 12.85 43.11
N TYR A 160 6.27 11.92 43.18
CA TYR A 160 5.10 12.11 44.02
C TYR A 160 5.56 12.15 45.47
N ILE A 161 5.17 13.21 46.18
CA ILE A 161 5.37 13.30 47.62
C ILE A 161 4.56 12.15 48.21
N ASN A 162 5.24 11.12 48.71
CA ASN A 162 4.58 9.98 49.33
C ASN A 162 3.93 10.44 50.64
N PRO A 163 2.58 10.46 50.75
CA PRO A 163 1.90 10.93 51.95
C PRO A 163 2.22 10.07 53.17
N LEU A 164 2.61 8.79 52.97
CA LEU A 164 3.07 7.89 54.04
C LEU A 164 4.42 8.36 54.59
N ILE A 165 5.32 8.86 53.75
CA ILE A 165 6.59 9.43 54.20
C ILE A 165 6.29 10.67 55.04
N GLU A 166 5.42 11.56 54.58
CA GLU A 166 4.99 12.70 55.39
C GLU A 166 4.30 12.27 56.70
N TYR A 167 3.47 11.23 56.66
CA TYR A 167 2.80 10.68 57.84
C TYR A 167 3.82 10.12 58.84
N ILE A 168 4.76 9.27 58.40
CA ILE A 168 5.84 8.72 59.23
C ILE A 168 6.72 9.85 59.80
N TYR A 169 7.03 10.89 59.00
CA TYR A 169 7.84 12.02 59.48
C TYR A 169 7.06 12.96 60.43
N LYS A 170 5.76 13.16 60.23
CA LYS A 170 4.89 13.97 61.11
C LYS A 170 4.51 13.24 62.41
N ASP A 171 4.33 11.92 62.37
CA ASP A 171 3.90 11.09 63.51
C ASP A 171 5.06 10.40 64.26
N ARG A 172 6.32 10.66 63.90
CA ARG A 172 7.50 10.28 64.71
C ARG A 172 7.39 10.73 66.17
N SER A 173 6.50 11.68 66.47
CA SER A 173 6.23 12.18 67.82
C SER A 173 5.00 11.58 68.53
N LYS A 174 4.11 10.78 67.93
CA LYS A 174 2.95 10.19 68.64
C LYS A 174 2.51 8.82 68.11
N ASN A 175 2.67 7.79 68.94
CA ASN A 175 1.91 6.52 69.02
C ASN A 175 1.43 5.87 67.70
N ILE A 176 2.37 5.48 66.82
CA ILE A 176 2.07 4.45 65.81
C ILE A 176 1.95 3.09 66.54
N THR A 177 0.84 2.38 66.39
CA THR A 177 0.63 1.06 67.04
C THR A 177 1.63 0.02 66.52
N GLU A 178 2.03 -0.93 67.37
CA GLU A 178 2.97 -2.01 66.99
C GLU A 178 2.47 -2.78 65.76
N GLU A 179 1.17 -3.08 65.68
CA GLU A 179 0.55 -3.72 64.51
C GLU A 179 0.79 -2.94 63.20
N THR A 180 0.71 -1.61 63.25
CA THR A 180 0.94 -0.77 62.06
C THR A 180 2.42 -0.78 61.67
N GLN A 181 3.33 -0.79 62.65
CA GLN A 181 4.77 -0.90 62.38
C GLN A 181 5.13 -2.24 61.77
N ASP A 182 4.54 -3.33 62.26
CA ASP A 182 4.76 -4.67 61.72
C ASP A 182 4.19 -4.82 60.32
N ALA A 183 3.01 -4.25 60.05
CA ALA A 183 2.43 -4.22 58.70
C ALA A 183 3.33 -3.46 57.71
N ILE A 184 3.85 -2.29 58.10
CA ILE A 184 4.78 -1.51 57.27
C ILE A 184 6.08 -2.28 57.04
N ARG A 185 6.65 -2.87 58.09
CA ARG A 185 7.91 -3.63 58.00
C ARG A 185 7.77 -4.86 57.11
N SER A 186 6.65 -5.58 57.25
CA SER A 186 6.32 -6.73 56.42
C SER A 186 6.14 -6.31 54.95
N GLY A 187 5.42 -5.22 54.70
CA GLY A 187 5.25 -4.65 53.36
C GLY A 187 6.59 -4.24 52.73
N MET A 188 7.45 -3.53 53.46
CA MET A 188 8.77 -3.15 52.94
C MET A 188 9.69 -4.34 52.68
N ASN A 189 9.65 -5.36 53.54
CA ASN A 189 10.44 -6.59 53.31
C ASN A 189 9.94 -7.33 52.07
N ARG A 190 8.63 -7.40 51.84
CA ARG A 190 8.05 -7.96 50.61
C ARG A 190 8.46 -7.19 49.37
N ILE A 191 8.42 -5.85 49.41
CA ILE A 191 8.91 -5.00 48.31
C ILE A 191 10.39 -5.31 48.03
N LYS A 192 11.21 -5.38 49.08
CA LYS A 192 12.63 -5.70 48.94
C LYS A 192 12.84 -7.07 48.28
N GLU A 193 12.14 -8.11 48.76
CA GLU A 193 12.23 -9.45 48.19
C GLU A 193 11.72 -9.52 46.74
N ASN A 194 10.68 -8.76 46.40
CA ASN A 194 10.14 -8.68 45.05
C ASN A 194 11.12 -7.98 44.10
N LEU A 195 11.75 -6.89 44.54
CA LEU A 195 12.80 -6.20 43.79
C LEU A 195 14.01 -7.10 43.51
N GLU A 196 14.42 -7.90 44.49
CA GLU A 196 15.51 -8.88 44.32
C GLU A 196 15.17 -10.00 43.31
N LYS A 197 13.88 -10.27 43.08
CA LYS A 197 13.39 -11.29 42.15
C LYS A 197 13.08 -10.76 40.75
N ILE A 198 13.29 -9.47 40.48
CA ILE A 198 13.09 -8.90 39.14
C ILE A 198 14.12 -9.52 38.17
N GLU A 199 13.62 -10.35 37.26
CA GLU A 199 14.42 -10.97 36.21
C GLU A 199 14.26 -10.17 34.90
N ILE A 200 15.33 -9.50 34.46
CA ILE A 200 15.35 -8.79 33.18
C ILE A 200 15.86 -9.76 32.10
N LYS A 201 14.99 -10.16 31.18
CA LYS A 201 15.36 -10.97 30.01
C LYS A 201 15.45 -10.11 28.77
N VAL A 202 16.61 -10.14 28.12
CA VAL A 202 16.81 -9.50 26.81
C VAL A 202 16.74 -10.60 25.75
N ILE A 203 15.71 -10.54 24.90
CA ILE A 203 15.53 -11.49 23.79
C ILE A 203 15.97 -10.78 22.51
N PHE A 204 17.05 -11.29 21.90
CA PHE A 204 17.51 -10.81 20.60
C PHE A 204 16.90 -11.66 19.49
N HIS A 205 16.49 -11.00 18.40
CA HIS A 205 16.12 -11.70 17.17
C HIS A 205 17.39 -12.30 16.55
N SER A 206 17.34 -13.57 16.12
CA SER A 206 18.49 -14.33 15.62
C SER A 206 19.17 -13.72 14.39
N GLU A 207 18.49 -12.84 13.67
CA GLU A 207 19.04 -12.13 12.51
C GLU A 207 19.92 -10.93 12.87
N VAL A 208 19.84 -10.44 14.11
CA VAL A 208 20.64 -9.28 14.60
C VAL A 208 21.98 -9.72 15.17
N ILE A 209 22.12 -10.98 15.58
CA ILE A 209 23.37 -11.59 16.06
C ILE A 209 24.01 -12.34 14.88
N LYS A 210 24.76 -11.63 14.05
CA LYS A 210 25.76 -12.21 13.15
C LYS A 210 27.16 -11.87 13.66
#